data_AF-A0A5Y1P4Y7-F1
#
_entry.id   AF-A0A5Y1P4Y7-F1
#
_cell.length_a   1.000
_cell.length_b   1.000
_cell.length_c   1.000
_cell.angle_alpha   90.00
_cell.angle_beta   90.00
_cell.angle_gamma   90.00
#
_symmetry.space_group_name_H-M   'P 1'
#
loop_
_entity.id
_entity.type
_entity.pdbx_description
1 polymer ?
#
loop_
_entity_poly.entity_id
_entity_poly.type
_entity_poly.pdbx_seq_one_letter_code
_entity_poly.pdbx_strand_id
1 'polypeptide(L)'
;MYFKKEGKMKNTLIIFENSLSNLGKDEASDLLEDLSFNLAYKQISHNPHETKKVLNSLLVEFLTILKKLDFFDDENVTKVIKALVKASIVDAQNSLYGYISEAELLNKQIENQKNLIKNQISDNFFEFENILQECSF
;
A
#
# COMPACT_ATOMS: atom_id res chain seq x y z
N MET A 1 24.61 15.21 12.21
CA MET A 1 23.95 14.04 11.58
C MET A 1 23.18 14.42 10.30
N TYR A 2 23.67 15.38 9.49
CA TYR A 2 23.00 15.88 8.28
C TYR A 2 23.51 15.23 6.97
N PHE A 3 24.76 14.76 6.95
CA PHE A 3 25.41 14.19 5.75
C PHE A 3 24.79 12.87 5.23
N LYS A 4 24.02 12.13 6.05
CA LYS A 4 23.47 10.82 5.65
C LYS A 4 22.25 10.93 4.73
N LYS A 5 21.56 12.08 4.70
CA LYS A 5 20.35 12.29 3.88
C LYS A 5 20.68 12.61 2.42
N GLU A 6 21.66 13.48 2.17
CA GLU A 6 22.09 13.85 0.82
C GLU A 6 22.67 12.66 0.05
N GLY A 7 23.50 11.83 0.72
CA GLY A 7 24.09 10.64 0.10
C GLY A 7 23.05 9.61 -0.37
N LYS A 8 21.90 9.49 0.31
CA LYS A 8 20.85 8.56 -0.07
C LYS A 8 20.09 9.02 -1.31
N MET A 9 19.76 10.30 -1.40
CA MET A 9 19.10 10.85 -2.59
C MET A 9 20.03 10.71 -3.80
N LYS A 10 21.32 11.05 -3.63
CA LYS A 10 22.34 10.86 -4.67
C LYS A 10 22.42 9.40 -5.15
N ASN A 11 22.38 8.44 -4.23
CA ASN A 11 22.38 7.01 -4.60
C ASN A 11 21.12 6.62 -5.38
N THR A 12 19.94 7.11 -5.01
CA THR A 12 18.71 6.86 -5.77
C THR A 12 18.80 7.38 -7.20
N LEU A 13 19.35 8.59 -7.40
CA LEU A 13 19.52 9.15 -8.74
C LEU A 13 20.53 8.36 -9.57
N ILE A 14 21.65 7.92 -8.96
CA ILE A 14 22.63 7.05 -9.62
C ILE A 14 22.00 5.72 -10.04
N ILE A 15 21.21 5.09 -9.17
CA ILE A 15 20.52 3.84 -9.51
C ILE A 15 19.55 4.08 -10.66
N PHE A 16 18.74 5.13 -10.58
CA PHE A 16 17.77 5.46 -11.63
C PHE A 16 18.45 5.66 -12.99
N GLU A 17 19.47 6.51 -13.03
CA GLU A 17 20.22 6.82 -14.25
C GLU A 17 20.90 5.58 -14.83
N ASN A 18 21.65 4.83 -14.00
CA ASN A 18 22.37 3.64 -14.46
C ASN A 18 21.43 2.53 -14.90
N SER A 19 20.28 2.36 -14.25
CA SER A 19 19.28 1.37 -14.65
C SER A 19 18.73 1.67 -16.04
N LEU A 20 18.44 2.94 -16.35
CA LEU A 20 17.93 3.32 -17.67
C LEU A 20 19.02 3.31 -18.75
N SER A 21 20.24 3.76 -18.43
CA SER A 21 21.32 3.87 -19.42
C SER A 21 21.86 2.51 -19.90
N ASN A 22 21.65 1.45 -19.11
CA ASN A 22 22.15 0.11 -19.40
C ASN A 22 21.13 -0.77 -20.14
N LEU A 23 19.95 -0.24 -20.47
CA LEU A 23 18.86 -0.96 -21.12
C LEU A 23 18.59 -0.43 -22.53
N GLY A 24 17.95 -1.24 -23.37
CA GLY A 24 17.38 -0.77 -24.64
C GLY A 24 16.27 0.25 -24.41
N LYS A 25 16.00 1.11 -25.41
CA LYS A 25 15.01 2.22 -25.27
C LYS A 25 13.61 1.71 -24.89
N ASP A 26 13.18 0.62 -25.52
CA ASP A 26 11.86 0.03 -25.26
C ASP A 26 11.81 -0.62 -23.86
N GLU A 27 12.83 -1.40 -23.49
CA GLU A 27 12.93 -2.04 -22.17
C GLU A 27 13.00 -1.02 -21.02
N ALA A 28 13.75 0.07 -21.21
CA ALA A 28 13.85 1.15 -20.24
C ALA A 28 12.51 1.87 -20.05
N SER A 29 11.76 2.09 -21.13
CA SER A 29 10.41 2.67 -21.10
C SER A 29 9.43 1.77 -20.34
N ASP A 30 9.49 0.45 -20.56
CA ASP A 30 8.62 -0.52 -19.89
C ASP A 30 8.88 -0.61 -18.38
N LEU A 31 10.14 -0.51 -17.96
CA LEU A 31 10.53 -0.59 -16.54
C LEU A 31 10.41 0.74 -15.78
N LEU A 32 10.14 1.84 -16.48
CA LEU A 32 10.23 3.18 -15.91
C LEU A 32 9.29 3.40 -14.74
N GLU A 33 8.03 2.92 -14.85
CA GLU A 33 7.03 3.09 -13.80
C GLU A 33 7.43 2.33 -12.53
N ASP A 34 7.80 1.05 -12.65
CA ASP A 34 8.19 0.21 -11.52
C ASP A 34 9.49 0.68 -10.86
N LEU A 35 10.50 1.06 -11.66
CA LEU A 35 11.75 1.60 -11.15
C LEU A 35 11.51 2.90 -10.37
N SER A 36 10.75 3.83 -10.96
CA SER A 36 10.40 5.10 -10.31
C SER A 36 9.65 4.87 -9.01
N PHE A 37 8.70 3.93 -9.00
CA PHE A 37 7.90 3.61 -7.82
C PHE A 37 8.79 3.07 -6.69
N ASN A 38 9.60 2.07 -6.99
CA ASN A 38 10.46 1.41 -6.00
C ASN A 38 11.45 2.38 -5.36
N LEU A 39 12.04 3.26 -6.17
CA LEU A 39 13.00 4.25 -5.68
C LEU A 39 12.32 5.37 -4.89
N ALA A 40 11.18 5.86 -5.35
CA ALA A 40 10.42 6.90 -4.66
C ALA A 40 9.87 6.40 -3.33
N TYR A 41 9.25 5.21 -3.33
CA TYR A 41 8.73 4.56 -2.12
C TYR A 41 9.86 4.37 -1.10
N LYS A 42 11.02 3.84 -1.53
CA LYS A 42 12.19 3.71 -0.65
C LYS A 42 12.60 5.06 -0.05
N GLN A 43 12.57 6.16 -0.79
CA GLN A 43 12.97 7.47 -0.26
C GLN A 43 11.99 8.03 0.78
N ILE A 44 10.69 7.89 0.53
CA ILE A 44 9.65 8.40 1.45
C ILE A 44 9.55 7.54 2.70
N SER A 45 9.74 6.22 2.63
CA SER A 45 9.78 5.35 3.83
C SER A 45 10.93 5.73 4.77
N HIS A 46 12.02 6.31 4.25
CA HIS A 46 13.11 6.81 5.08
C HIS A 46 12.88 8.22 5.64
N ASN A 47 11.94 8.99 5.07
CA ASN A 47 11.65 10.38 5.44
C ASN A 47 10.13 10.62 5.49
N PRO A 48 9.38 9.90 6.36
CA PRO A 48 7.92 9.87 6.32
C PRO A 48 7.27 11.24 6.61
N HIS A 49 7.96 12.14 7.30
CA HIS A 49 7.44 13.47 7.63
C HIS A 49 7.61 14.51 6.51
N GLU A 50 8.39 14.20 5.47
CA GLU A 50 8.73 15.13 4.39
C GLU A 50 8.32 14.59 3.01
N THR A 51 7.39 13.62 2.97
CA THR A 51 6.98 12.88 1.76
C THR A 51 6.73 13.80 0.56
N LYS A 52 5.93 14.85 0.71
CA LYS A 52 5.62 15.78 -0.38
C LYS A 52 6.87 16.49 -0.93
N LYS A 53 7.78 16.92 -0.04
CA LYS A 53 9.02 17.59 -0.43
C LYS A 53 9.96 16.63 -1.15
N VAL A 54 10.09 15.40 -0.64
CA VAL A 54 10.92 14.35 -1.24
C VAL A 54 10.40 13.99 -2.64
N LEU A 55 9.09 13.76 -2.79
CA LEU A 55 8.50 13.39 -4.08
C LEU A 55 8.60 14.51 -5.11
N ASN A 56 8.38 15.77 -4.73
CA ASN A 56 8.56 16.91 -5.63
C ASN A 56 10.01 17.02 -6.11
N SER A 57 10.97 16.80 -5.21
CA SER A 57 12.40 16.81 -5.56
C SER A 57 12.73 15.66 -6.51
N LEU A 58 12.25 14.45 -6.23
CA LEU A 58 12.44 13.28 -7.10
C LEU A 58 11.81 13.46 -8.49
N LEU A 59 10.64 14.09 -8.58
CA LEU A 59 10.02 14.38 -9.87
C LEU A 59 10.96 15.20 -10.75
N VAL A 60 11.48 16.31 -10.21
CA VAL A 60 12.39 17.19 -10.97
C VAL A 60 13.66 16.44 -11.40
N GLU A 61 14.25 15.67 -10.50
CA GLU A 61 15.49 14.95 -10.77
C GLU A 61 15.29 13.79 -11.77
N PHE A 62 14.23 12.99 -11.63
CA PHE A 62 13.92 11.92 -12.58
C PHE A 62 13.66 12.48 -13.98
N LEU A 63 12.87 13.55 -14.10
CA LEU A 63 12.62 14.20 -15.38
C LEU A 63 13.89 14.79 -16.00
N THR A 64 14.80 15.31 -15.17
CA THR A 64 16.11 15.80 -15.62
C THR A 64 16.97 14.65 -16.19
N ILE A 65 16.95 13.49 -15.54
CA ILE A 65 17.66 12.29 -16.01
C ILE A 65 17.03 11.77 -17.31
N LEU A 66 15.70 11.71 -17.42
CA LEU A 66 15.02 11.33 -18.67
C LEU A 66 15.43 12.24 -19.83
N LYS A 67 15.50 13.56 -19.58
CA LYS A 67 15.95 14.53 -20.59
C LYS A 67 17.42 14.31 -20.98
N LYS A 68 18.28 14.01 -20.02
CA LYS A 68 19.70 13.71 -20.26
C LYS A 68 19.88 12.46 -21.12
N LEU A 69 19.03 11.46 -20.95
CA LEU A 69 19.13 10.15 -21.61
C LEU A 69 18.27 10.02 -22.89
N ASP A 70 17.62 11.10 -23.35
CA ASP A 70 16.71 11.09 -24.52
C ASP A 70 15.46 10.19 -24.37
N PHE A 71 14.94 10.11 -23.14
CA PHE A 71 13.68 9.42 -22.77
C PHE A 71 12.57 10.41 -22.36
N PHE A 72 12.74 11.70 -22.64
CA PHE A 72 11.78 12.72 -22.24
C PHE A 72 10.67 12.84 -23.28
N ASP A 73 9.63 12.04 -23.10
CA ASP A 73 8.37 12.07 -23.85
C ASP A 73 7.16 11.97 -22.91
N ASP A 74 5.97 12.26 -23.42
CA ASP A 74 4.74 12.32 -22.63
C ASP A 74 4.39 10.98 -21.96
N GLU A 75 4.71 9.86 -22.60
CA GLU A 75 4.43 8.52 -22.07
C GLU A 75 5.32 8.25 -20.86
N ASN A 76 6.62 8.46 -21.01
CA ASN A 76 7.61 8.24 -19.96
C ASN A 76 7.43 9.20 -18.79
N VAL A 77 7.14 10.47 -19.06
CA VAL A 77 6.77 11.46 -18.03
C VAL A 77 5.54 11.00 -17.25
N THR A 78 4.51 10.50 -17.94
CA THR A 78 3.29 9.98 -17.32
C THR A 78 3.58 8.79 -16.43
N LYS A 79 4.43 7.83 -16.86
CA LYS A 79 4.86 6.67 -16.06
C LYS A 79 5.55 7.12 -14.77
N VAL A 80 6.47 8.09 -14.83
CA VAL A 80 7.11 8.66 -13.64
C VAL A 80 6.09 9.28 -12.69
N ILE A 81 5.17 10.11 -13.20
CA ILE A 81 4.16 10.76 -12.36
C ILE A 81 3.24 9.73 -11.69
N LYS A 82 2.75 8.73 -12.44
CA LYS A 82 1.93 7.63 -11.91
C LYS A 82 2.65 6.91 -10.79
N ALA A 83 3.92 6.59 -10.98
CA ALA A 83 4.74 5.92 -9.99
C ALA A 83 4.88 6.73 -8.68
N LEU A 84 5.11 8.04 -8.78
CA LEU A 84 5.21 8.93 -7.60
C LEU A 84 3.88 9.06 -6.86
N VAL A 85 2.77 9.18 -7.60
CA VAL A 85 1.41 9.19 -7.02
C VAL A 85 1.15 7.87 -6.31
N LYS A 86 1.43 6.73 -6.95
CA LYS A 86 1.28 5.39 -6.38
C LYS A 86 2.09 5.25 -5.09
N ALA A 87 3.35 5.67 -5.09
CA ALA A 87 4.19 5.66 -3.89
C ALA A 87 3.59 6.49 -2.75
N SER A 88 2.94 7.62 -3.05
CA SER A 88 2.33 8.48 -2.03
C SER A 88 1.09 7.89 -1.35
N ILE A 89 0.40 6.93 -1.97
CA ILE A 89 -0.88 6.40 -1.50
C ILE A 89 -0.86 4.91 -1.12
N VAL A 90 0.16 4.16 -1.50
CA VAL A 90 0.19 2.68 -1.36
C VAL A 90 0.03 2.23 0.09
N ASP A 91 0.63 2.94 1.05
CA ASP A 91 0.50 2.58 2.47
C ASP A 91 -0.92 2.81 2.98
N ALA A 92 -1.54 3.93 2.61
CA ALA A 92 -2.93 4.22 2.96
C ALA A 92 -3.89 3.21 2.33
N GLN A 93 -3.63 2.82 1.08
CA GLN A 93 -4.38 1.77 0.39
C GLN A 93 -4.26 0.42 1.11
N ASN A 94 -3.05 0.02 1.48
CA ASN A 94 -2.81 -1.23 2.19
C ASN A 94 -3.46 -1.24 3.58
N SER A 95 -3.39 -0.13 4.31
CA SER A 95 -4.07 0.03 5.60
C SER A 95 -5.59 -0.10 5.45
N LEU A 96 -6.16 0.52 4.42
CA LEU A 96 -7.60 0.42 4.14
C LEU A 96 -8.03 -1.03 3.89
N TYR A 97 -7.28 -1.78 3.08
CA TYR A 97 -7.57 -3.20 2.86
C TYR A 97 -7.42 -4.04 4.14
N GLY A 98 -6.46 -3.69 5.01
CA GLY A 98 -6.34 -4.27 6.34
C GLY A 98 -7.61 -4.09 7.17
N TYR A 99 -8.14 -2.86 7.24
CA TYR A 99 -9.38 -2.58 7.97
C TYR A 99 -10.60 -3.30 7.40
N ILE A 100 -10.71 -3.41 6.07
CA ILE A 100 -11.81 -4.15 5.43
C ILE A 100 -11.77 -5.63 5.85
N SER A 101 -10.59 -6.25 5.78
CA SER A 101 -10.40 -7.66 6.19
C SER A 101 -10.75 -7.88 7.67
N GLU A 102 -10.33 -6.97 8.55
CA GLU A 102 -10.66 -7.03 9.98
C GLU A 102 -12.17 -6.90 10.22
N ALA A 103 -12.84 -5.97 9.50
CA ALA A 103 -14.29 -5.80 9.59
C ALA A 103 -15.06 -7.06 9.15
N GLU A 104 -14.61 -7.74 8.08
CA GLU A 104 -15.19 -9.01 7.64
C GLU A 104 -15.04 -10.11 8.70
N LEU A 105 -13.89 -10.18 9.38
CA LEU A 105 -13.67 -11.14 10.46
C LEU A 105 -14.59 -10.87 11.64
N LEU A 106 -14.70 -9.61 12.07
CA LEU A 106 -15.58 -9.19 13.16
C LEU A 106 -17.04 -9.52 12.84
N ASN A 107 -17.50 -9.27 11.61
CA ASN A 107 -18.85 -9.61 11.18
C ASN A 107 -19.13 -11.12 11.31
N LYS A 108 -18.19 -11.98 10.91
CA LYS A 108 -18.33 -13.44 11.07
C LYS A 108 -18.39 -13.85 12.54
N GLN A 109 -17.56 -13.24 13.39
CA GLN A 109 -17.56 -13.51 14.83
C GLN A 109 -18.88 -13.10 15.49
N ILE A 110 -19.41 -11.93 15.14
CA ILE A 110 -20.71 -11.45 15.61
C ILE A 110 -21.81 -12.42 15.22
N GLU A 111 -21.82 -12.89 13.98
CA GLU A 111 -22.84 -13.83 13.50
C GLU A 111 -22.76 -15.19 14.22
N ASN A 112 -21.55 -15.70 14.45
CA ASN A 112 -21.36 -16.90 15.24
C ASN A 112 -21.87 -16.74 16.67
N GLN A 113 -21.58 -15.60 17.32
CA GLN A 113 -22.05 -15.32 18.69
C GLN A 113 -23.58 -15.22 18.76
N LYS A 114 -24.22 -14.58 17.77
CA LYS A 114 -25.69 -14.55 17.67
C LYS A 114 -26.28 -15.96 17.59
N ASN A 115 -25.69 -16.83 16.78
CA ASN A 115 -26.16 -18.21 16.65
C ASN A 115 -25.98 -19.00 17.96
N LEU A 116 -24.86 -18.83 18.66
CA LEU A 116 -24.65 -19.45 19.96
C LEU A 116 -25.72 -19.02 20.98
N ILE A 117 -25.99 -17.72 21.07
CA ILE A 117 -27.01 -17.18 21.97
C ILE A 117 -28.40 -17.72 21.60
N LYS A 118 -28.75 -17.77 20.30
CA LYS A 118 -30.03 -18.31 19.84
C LYS A 118 -30.21 -19.78 20.23
N ASN A 119 -29.15 -20.57 20.11
CA ASN A 119 -29.17 -21.97 20.50
C ASN A 119 -29.35 -22.10 22.02
N GLN A 120 -28.58 -21.35 22.82
CA GLN A 120 -28.72 -21.33 24.28
C GLN A 120 -30.13 -20.95 24.73
N ILE A 121 -30.73 -19.94 24.10
CA ILE A 121 -32.13 -19.57 24.37
C ILE A 121 -33.06 -20.76 24.08
N SER A 122 -32.89 -21.42 22.93
CA SER A 122 -33.72 -22.55 22.53
C SER A 122 -33.57 -23.75 23.47
N ASP A 123 -32.34 -24.06 23.86
CA ASP A 123 -32.01 -25.13 24.80
C ASP A 123 -32.65 -24.87 26.17
N ASN A 124 -32.56 -23.65 26.68
CA ASN A 124 -33.21 -23.26 27.93
C ASN A 124 -34.74 -23.39 27.86
N PHE A 125 -35.37 -22.96 26.76
CA PHE A 125 -36.81 -23.11 26.59
C PHE A 125 -37.23 -24.58 26.59
N PHE A 126 -36.47 -25.44 25.91
CA PHE A 126 -36.72 -26.88 25.87
C PHE A 126 -36.55 -27.54 27.24
N GLU A 127 -35.50 -27.17 27.98
CA GLU A 127 -35.27 -27.65 29.35
C GLU A 127 -36.41 -27.25 30.28
N PHE A 128 -36.86 -25.99 30.22
CA PHE A 128 -37.99 -25.53 31.02
C PHE A 128 -39.30 -26.21 30.65
N GLU A 129 -39.55 -26.47 29.36
CA GLU A 129 -40.72 -27.24 28.91
C GLU A 129 -40.72 -28.64 29.50
N ASN A 130 -39.59 -29.35 29.45
CA ASN A 130 -39.47 -30.69 30.02
C ASN A 130 -39.72 -30.70 31.53
N ILE A 131 -39.13 -29.74 32.27
CA ILE A 131 -39.36 -29.61 33.72
C ILE A 131 -40.85 -29.39 34.02
N LEU A 132 -41.52 -28.52 33.26
CA LEU A 132 -42.95 -28.25 33.45
C LEU A 132 -43.82 -29.49 33.17
N GLN A 133 -43.45 -30.31 32.19
CA GLN A 133 -44.14 -31.58 31.89
C GLN A 133 -43.91 -32.63 33.00
N GLU A 134 -42.69 -32.72 33.54
CA GLU A 134 -42.35 -33.65 34.63
C GLU A 134 -43.02 -33.26 35.96
N CYS A 135 -43.15 -31.96 36.24
CA CYS A 135 -43.74 -31.47 37.48
C CYS A 135 -45.25 -31.72 37.61
N SER A 136 -45.93 -32.24 36.56
CA SER A 136 -47.36 -32.60 36.52
C SER A 136 -48.24 -31.78 37.49
N PHE A 137 -48.44 -30.51 37.14
CA PHE A 137 -49.58 -29.73 37.62
C PHE A 137 -50.87 -30.13 36.89
#